data_AF-A0A524QP42-F1
#
_entry.id   AF-A0A524QP42-F1
#
_cell.length_a   1.000
_cell.length_b   1.000
_cell.length_c   1.000
_cell.angle_alpha   90.00
_cell.angle_beta   90.00
_cell.angle_gamma   90.00
#
_symmetry.space_group_name_H-M   'P 1'
#
loop_
_entity.id
_entity.type
_entity.pdbx_description
1 polymer ?
#
loop_
_entity_poly.entity_id
_entity_poly.type
_entity_poly.pdbx_seq_one_letter_code
_entity_poly.pdbx_strand_id
1 'polypeptide(L)'
;MLAADIKRGFPESRFTKGVEPRVKHDDGGYYTYTLSENVKVYFDDFYSFLEHVEEHALADLNDVKAKQADLKEYQQELRAFLYAKKKILETLLKTVYDFYSEANNFGVVMTPWCFGTVVLEKVEAYRDRLSKGNADDDDLPEYSYYVVRYLDEVYRKTLLDIFEFPDKAFSMRWQYSELLKRYSKALSNISTSLQSVMMLVKSYGS
;
A
#
# COMPACT_ATOMS: atom_id res chain seq x y z
N MET A 1 5.26 -13.16 10.79
CA MET A 1 4.79 -14.13 9.76
C MET A 1 3.28 -13.98 9.68
N LEU A 2 2.72 -13.94 8.47
CA LEU A 2 1.29 -13.70 8.30
C LEU A 2 0.42 -14.84 8.85
N ALA A 3 -0.78 -14.52 9.33
CA ALA A 3 -1.70 -15.48 9.95
C ALA A 3 -2.10 -16.64 9.03
N ALA A 4 -2.00 -16.43 7.71
CA ALA A 4 -2.32 -17.42 6.68
C ALA A 4 -1.13 -18.35 6.28
N ASP A 5 -0.08 -18.44 7.10
CA ASP A 5 1.15 -19.22 6.83
C ASP A 5 1.84 -18.84 5.49
N ILE A 6 1.59 -17.63 5.01
CA ILE A 6 2.14 -17.12 3.76
C ILE A 6 3.63 -16.84 3.96
N LYS A 7 4.44 -17.27 2.99
CA LYS A 7 5.90 -17.05 2.99
C LYS A 7 6.25 -15.72 2.31
N ARG A 8 7.29 -15.06 2.81
CA ARG A 8 7.87 -13.87 2.19
C ARG A 8 8.34 -14.22 0.78
N GLY A 9 7.98 -13.42 -0.22
CA GLY A 9 8.44 -13.61 -1.60
C GLY A 9 9.95 -13.35 -1.78
N PHE A 10 10.53 -12.51 -0.92
CA PHE A 10 11.95 -12.19 -0.88
C PHE A 10 12.56 -12.58 0.48
N PRO A 11 12.77 -13.89 0.75
CA PRO A 11 13.44 -14.32 1.97
C PRO A 11 14.94 -14.01 1.91
N GLU A 12 15.56 -13.74 3.07
CA GLU A 12 17.00 -13.41 3.17
C GLU A 12 17.92 -14.47 2.52
N SER A 13 17.52 -15.75 2.62
CA SER A 13 18.23 -16.88 1.99
C SER A 13 18.34 -16.78 0.46
N ARG A 14 17.56 -15.91 -0.19
CA ARG A 14 17.64 -15.64 -1.62
C ARG A 14 18.81 -14.73 -1.96
N PHE A 15 19.09 -13.74 -1.11
CA PHE A 15 20.10 -12.72 -1.35
C PHE A 15 21.51 -13.21 -1.02
N THR A 16 21.62 -14.24 -0.18
CA THR A 16 22.89 -14.89 0.13
C THR A 16 23.40 -15.81 -0.99
N LYS A 17 22.53 -16.24 -1.91
CA LYS A 17 22.84 -17.23 -2.95
C LYS A 17 23.17 -16.64 -4.33
N GLY A 18 22.97 -15.33 -4.55
CA GLY A 18 23.21 -14.69 -5.83
C GLY A 18 23.30 -13.17 -5.73
N VAL A 19 24.01 -12.56 -6.68
CA VAL A 19 24.12 -11.10 -6.80
C VAL A 19 22.92 -10.60 -7.61
N GLU A 20 21.88 -10.13 -6.94
CA GLU A 20 20.77 -9.42 -7.58
C GLU A 20 21.14 -7.93 -7.72
N PRO A 21 21.30 -7.37 -8.93
CA PRO A 21 21.82 -6.01 -9.12
C PRO A 21 21.00 -4.89 -8.47
N ARG A 22 19.70 -5.15 -8.26
CA ARG A 22 18.77 -4.18 -7.64
C ARG A 22 18.84 -4.20 -6.12
N VAL A 23 19.35 -5.28 -5.54
CA VAL A 23 19.44 -5.48 -4.10
C VAL A 23 20.82 -5.09 -3.63
N LYS A 24 20.86 -4.31 -2.55
CA LYS A 24 22.07 -3.86 -1.89
C LYS A 24 22.04 -4.29 -0.43
N HIS A 25 23.18 -4.22 0.23
CA HIS A 25 23.33 -4.63 1.62
C HIS A 25 24.24 -3.64 2.36
N ASP A 26 23.82 -3.21 3.54
CA ASP A 26 24.64 -2.47 4.49
C ASP A 26 24.29 -2.86 5.93
N ASP A 27 24.73 -2.06 6.92
CA ASP A 27 24.59 -2.38 8.35
C ASP A 27 23.11 -2.58 8.79
N GLY A 28 22.15 -2.04 8.03
CA GLY A 28 20.71 -2.23 8.26
C GLY A 28 20.11 -3.45 7.57
N GLY A 29 20.92 -4.26 6.87
CA GLY A 29 20.49 -5.46 6.14
C GLY A 29 20.27 -5.23 4.64
N TYR A 30 19.49 -6.11 4.03
CA TYR A 30 19.20 -6.05 2.59
C TYR A 30 18.17 -4.96 2.27
N TYR A 31 18.40 -4.23 1.18
CA TYR A 31 17.53 -3.15 0.75
C TYR A 31 17.47 -3.00 -0.77
N THR A 32 16.42 -2.32 -1.24
CA THR A 32 16.29 -1.86 -2.62
C THR A 32 15.95 -0.37 -2.66
N TYR A 33 16.19 0.27 -3.80
CA TYR A 33 15.59 1.57 -4.07
C TYR A 33 14.22 1.34 -4.69
N THR A 34 13.19 1.98 -4.15
CA THR A 34 11.83 1.85 -4.68
C THR A 34 11.76 2.45 -6.08
N LEU A 35 11.02 1.79 -7.00
CA LEU A 35 10.88 2.28 -8.37
C LEU A 35 10.14 3.63 -8.43
N SER A 36 9.14 3.79 -7.56
CA SER A 36 8.26 4.96 -7.55
C SER A 36 8.90 6.16 -6.86
N GLU A 37 9.63 5.96 -5.77
CA GLU A 37 10.10 7.08 -4.94
C GLU A 37 11.62 7.27 -4.97
N ASN A 38 12.36 6.29 -5.52
CA ASN A 38 13.82 6.21 -5.46
C ASN A 38 14.35 6.37 -4.02
N VAL A 39 13.61 5.85 -3.05
CA VAL A 39 13.95 5.86 -1.63
C VAL A 39 14.46 4.48 -1.25
N LYS A 40 15.46 4.46 -0.37
CA LYS A 40 15.97 3.22 0.23
C LYS A 40 14.88 2.60 1.12
N VAL A 41 14.52 1.35 0.83
CA VAL A 41 13.60 0.55 1.65
C VAL A 41 14.25 -0.79 1.95
N TYR A 42 14.32 -1.11 3.24
CA TYR A 42 14.79 -2.41 3.70
C TYR A 42 13.67 -3.44 3.56
N PHE A 43 14.04 -4.67 3.19
CA PHE A 43 13.06 -5.73 3.03
C PHE A 43 12.38 -6.07 4.36
N ASP A 44 13.14 -6.11 5.45
CA ASP A 44 12.59 -6.44 6.77
C ASP A 44 11.64 -5.35 7.30
N ASP A 45 11.93 -4.07 7.09
CA ASP A 45 11.02 -2.98 7.44
C ASP A 45 9.71 -3.09 6.67
N PHE A 46 9.78 -3.37 5.36
CA PHE A 46 8.61 -3.57 4.51
C PHE A 46 7.76 -4.76 4.98
N TYR A 47 8.39 -5.90 5.25
CA TYR A 47 7.67 -7.07 5.73
C TYR A 47 7.08 -6.88 7.13
N SER A 48 7.82 -6.24 8.04
CA SER A 48 7.33 -5.92 9.39
C SER A 48 6.13 -4.98 9.34
N PHE A 49 6.16 -3.98 8.44
CA PHE A 49 5.01 -3.12 8.18
C PHE A 49 3.79 -3.93 7.70
N LEU A 50 3.95 -4.82 6.72
CA LEU A 50 2.84 -5.64 6.22
C LEU A 50 2.26 -6.58 7.28
N GLU A 51 3.11 -7.16 8.13
CA GLU A 51 2.70 -8.01 9.24
C GLU A 51 1.87 -7.22 10.28
N HIS A 52 2.31 -6.01 10.64
CA HIS A 52 1.58 -5.11 11.55
C HIS A 52 0.21 -4.71 10.99
N VAL A 53 0.17 -4.35 9.70
CA VAL A 53 -1.07 -3.98 9.01
C VAL A 53 -2.04 -5.16 8.93
N GLU A 54 -1.55 -6.37 8.68
CA GLU A 54 -2.39 -7.57 8.67
C GLU A 54 -3.07 -7.80 10.02
N GLU A 55 -2.30 -7.74 11.11
CA GLU A 55 -2.80 -7.96 12.47
C GLU A 55 -3.97 -7.01 12.78
N HIS A 56 -3.77 -5.72 12.54
CA HIS A 56 -4.79 -4.70 12.75
C HIS A 56 -6.02 -4.90 11.84
N ALA A 57 -5.80 -5.18 10.55
CA ALA A 57 -6.89 -5.39 9.61
C ALA A 57 -7.71 -6.65 9.91
N LEU A 58 -7.08 -7.72 10.39
CA LEU A 58 -7.77 -8.95 10.81
C LEU A 58 -8.61 -8.73 12.07
N ALA A 59 -8.07 -8.02 13.06
CA ALA A 59 -8.81 -7.67 14.27
C ALA A 59 -10.08 -6.89 13.94
N ASP A 60 -9.95 -5.84 13.10
CA ASP A 60 -11.07 -5.02 12.64
C ASP A 60 -12.06 -5.81 11.78
N LEU A 61 -11.59 -6.71 10.93
CA LEU A 61 -12.46 -7.53 10.09
C LEU A 61 -13.29 -8.52 10.92
N ASN A 62 -12.69 -9.10 11.96
CA ASN A 62 -13.38 -10.00 12.87
C ASN A 62 -14.45 -9.27 13.69
N ASP A 63 -14.15 -8.05 14.16
CA ASP A 63 -15.14 -7.18 14.82
C ASP A 63 -16.31 -6.83 13.88
N VAL A 64 -16.02 -6.48 12.63
CA VAL A 64 -17.07 -6.20 11.62
C VAL A 64 -17.91 -7.43 11.33
N LYS A 65 -17.31 -8.61 11.18
CA LYS A 65 -18.03 -9.87 10.94
C LYS A 65 -18.91 -10.25 12.13
N ALA A 66 -18.43 -10.09 13.37
CA ALA A 66 -19.24 -10.31 14.56
C ALA A 66 -20.46 -9.38 14.60
N LYS A 67 -20.26 -8.08 14.33
CA LYS A 67 -21.34 -7.09 14.24
C LYS A 67 -22.33 -7.40 13.12
N GLN A 68 -21.88 -7.96 12.01
CA GLN A 68 -22.76 -8.37 10.91
C GLN A 68 -23.62 -9.59 11.27
N ALA A 69 -23.10 -10.54 12.04
CA ALA A 69 -23.84 -11.73 12.47
C ALA A 69 -25.03 -11.38 13.39
N ASP A 70 -24.90 -10.32 14.18
CA ASP A 70 -25.92 -9.86 15.13
C ASP A 70 -26.95 -8.88 14.54
N LEU A 71 -26.85 -8.56 13.23
CA LEU A 71 -27.73 -7.59 12.57
C LEU A 71 -29.17 -8.08 12.44
N LYS A 72 -30.12 -7.21 12.82
CA LYS A 72 -31.55 -7.41 12.54
C LYS A 72 -31.92 -6.88 11.15
N GLU A 73 -32.96 -7.45 10.53
CA GLU A 73 -33.37 -7.13 9.14
C GLU A 73 -33.72 -5.66 8.88
N TYR A 74 -34.18 -4.92 9.90
CA TYR A 74 -34.54 -3.51 9.76
C TYR A 74 -33.34 -2.55 9.81
N GLN A 75 -32.13 -3.03 10.10
CA GLN A 75 -30.92 -2.21 10.24
C GLN A 75 -30.16 -2.06 8.92
N GLN A 76 -30.87 -1.68 7.85
CA GLN A 76 -30.33 -1.60 6.48
C GLN A 76 -29.15 -0.63 6.36
N GLU A 77 -29.20 0.51 7.04
CA GLU A 77 -28.13 1.51 7.03
C GLU A 77 -26.85 0.99 7.71
N LEU A 78 -26.99 0.36 8.89
CA LEU A 78 -25.85 -0.25 9.59
C LEU A 78 -25.26 -1.42 8.80
N ARG A 79 -26.11 -2.20 8.12
CA ARG A 79 -25.68 -3.27 7.21
C ARG A 79 -24.82 -2.72 6.07
N ALA A 80 -25.26 -1.63 5.43
CA ALA A 80 -24.51 -0.98 4.37
C ALA A 80 -23.16 -0.41 4.87
N PHE A 81 -23.15 0.21 6.06
CA PHE A 81 -21.92 0.70 6.69
C PHE A 81 -20.93 -0.42 6.98
N LEU A 82 -21.38 -1.49 7.64
CA LEU A 82 -20.52 -2.64 7.97
C LEU A 82 -20.04 -3.35 6.71
N TYR A 83 -20.88 -3.44 5.68
CA TYR A 83 -20.48 -3.98 4.38
C TYR A 83 -19.37 -3.13 3.73
N ALA A 84 -19.50 -1.81 3.70
CA ALA A 84 -18.46 -0.93 3.18
C ALA A 84 -17.14 -1.10 3.94
N LYS A 85 -17.18 -1.13 5.29
CA LYS A 85 -16.00 -1.36 6.13
C LYS A 85 -15.37 -2.73 5.85
N LYS A 86 -16.18 -3.79 5.77
CA LYS A 86 -15.74 -5.15 5.40
C LYS A 86 -15.00 -5.13 4.06
N LYS A 87 -15.54 -4.49 3.03
CA LYS A 87 -14.92 -4.45 1.70
C LYS A 87 -13.59 -3.69 1.65
N ILE A 88 -13.45 -2.61 2.43
CA ILE A 88 -12.18 -1.90 2.58
C ILE A 88 -11.13 -2.83 3.19
N LEU A 89 -11.47 -3.52 4.29
CA LEU A 89 -10.58 -4.44 4.99
C LEU A 89 -10.19 -5.66 4.14
N GLU A 90 -11.16 -6.25 3.42
CA GLU A 90 -10.90 -7.36 2.50
C GLU A 90 -9.97 -6.94 1.36
N THR A 91 -10.16 -5.73 0.82
CA THR A 91 -9.28 -5.18 -0.23
C THR A 91 -7.87 -4.95 0.29
N LEU A 92 -7.74 -4.44 1.52
CA LEU A 92 -6.46 -4.25 2.19
C LEU A 92 -5.74 -5.59 2.41
N LEU A 93 -6.39 -6.56 3.07
CA LEU A 93 -5.80 -7.87 3.37
C LEU A 93 -5.37 -8.61 2.10
N LYS A 94 -6.21 -8.59 1.06
CA LYS A 94 -5.85 -9.15 -0.24
C LYS A 94 -4.58 -8.51 -0.79
N THR A 95 -4.48 -7.19 -0.71
CA THR A 95 -3.29 -6.45 -1.20
C THR A 95 -2.05 -6.78 -0.36
N VAL A 96 -2.19 -6.92 0.97
CA VAL A 96 -1.10 -7.39 1.86
C VAL A 96 -0.61 -8.76 1.42
N TYR A 97 -1.51 -9.72 1.19
CA TYR A 97 -1.14 -11.09 0.81
C TYR A 97 -0.48 -11.16 -0.57
N ASP A 98 -1.04 -10.44 -1.54
CA ASP A 98 -0.49 -10.33 -2.89
C ASP A 98 0.96 -9.77 -2.82
N PHE A 99 1.19 -8.73 -2.03
CA PHE A 99 2.50 -8.06 -1.95
C PHE A 99 3.51 -8.82 -1.09
N TYR A 100 3.06 -9.46 -0.02
CA TYR A 100 3.91 -10.21 0.89
C TYR A 100 4.50 -11.45 0.22
N SER A 101 3.70 -12.15 -0.61
CA SER A 101 4.09 -13.37 -1.30
C SER A 101 4.78 -13.16 -2.65
N GLU A 102 4.68 -11.97 -3.25
CA GLU A 102 5.28 -11.67 -4.55
C GLU A 102 6.82 -11.78 -4.51
N ALA A 103 7.36 -12.58 -5.42
CA ALA A 103 8.78 -12.96 -5.47
C ALA A 103 9.47 -12.54 -6.77
N ASN A 104 8.74 -12.15 -7.81
CA ASN A 104 9.28 -11.86 -9.13
C ASN A 104 9.40 -10.36 -9.41
N ASN A 105 8.69 -9.53 -8.63
CA ASN A 105 8.62 -8.09 -8.87
C ASN A 105 9.08 -7.28 -7.67
N PHE A 106 10.28 -6.71 -7.74
CA PHE A 106 10.79 -5.77 -6.71
C PHE A 106 9.96 -4.48 -6.60
N GLY A 107 9.11 -4.17 -7.57
CA GLY A 107 8.20 -3.04 -7.53
C GLY A 107 7.14 -3.12 -6.41
N VAL A 108 6.91 -4.31 -5.83
CA VAL A 108 6.04 -4.46 -4.65
C VAL A 108 6.67 -3.96 -3.36
N VAL A 109 8.00 -3.92 -3.30
CA VAL A 109 8.74 -3.43 -2.13
C VAL A 109 8.76 -1.91 -2.20
N MET A 110 7.97 -1.29 -1.33
CA MET A 110 7.72 0.14 -1.34
C MET A 110 7.55 0.68 0.08
N THR A 111 7.54 2.01 0.22
CA THR A 111 7.27 2.62 1.51
C THR A 111 5.82 2.39 1.94
N PRO A 112 5.51 2.45 3.26
CA PRO A 112 4.14 2.41 3.78
C PRO A 112 3.19 3.36 3.05
N TRP A 113 3.68 4.56 2.74
CA TRP A 113 2.95 5.60 2.03
C TRP A 113 2.52 5.21 0.62
N CYS A 114 3.46 4.66 -0.15
CA CYS A 114 3.18 4.18 -1.49
C CYS A 114 2.21 3.00 -1.44
N PHE A 115 2.36 2.11 -0.46
CA PHE A 115 1.44 0.99 -0.25
C PHE A 115 0.02 1.48 0.05
N GLY A 116 -0.15 2.43 0.98
CA GLY A 116 -1.46 3.00 1.30
C GLY A 116 -2.14 3.66 0.09
N THR A 117 -1.36 4.24 -0.82
CA THR A 117 -1.85 4.78 -2.10
C THR A 117 -2.41 3.69 -3.00
N VAL A 118 -1.69 2.57 -3.16
CA VAL A 118 -2.14 1.42 -3.97
C VAL A 118 -3.45 0.85 -3.42
N VAL A 119 -3.57 0.74 -2.09
CA VAL A 119 -4.81 0.25 -1.46
C VAL A 119 -5.96 1.23 -1.69
N LEU A 120 -5.72 2.53 -1.55
CA LEU A 120 -6.71 3.57 -1.80
C LEU A 120 -7.24 3.52 -3.23
N GLU A 121 -6.36 3.41 -4.24
CA GLU A 121 -6.74 3.26 -5.65
C GLU A 121 -7.59 2.00 -5.89
N LYS A 122 -7.26 0.87 -5.25
CA LYS A 122 -8.04 -0.37 -5.35
C LYS A 122 -9.44 -0.23 -4.76
N VAL A 123 -9.57 0.47 -3.63
CA VAL A 123 -10.87 0.76 -3.00
C VAL A 123 -11.71 1.68 -3.88
N GLU A 124 -11.11 2.76 -4.42
CA GLU A 124 -11.78 3.70 -5.33
C GLU A 124 -12.23 2.99 -6.62
N ALA A 125 -11.40 2.11 -7.18
CA ALA A 125 -11.77 1.29 -8.33
C ALA A 125 -12.92 0.32 -8.04
N TYR A 126 -13.00 -0.27 -6.84
CA TYR A 126 -14.16 -1.08 -6.43
C TYR A 126 -15.42 -0.22 -6.32
N ARG A 127 -15.32 0.92 -5.63
CA ARG A 127 -16.42 1.89 -5.49
C ARG A 127 -16.96 2.34 -6.85
N ASP A 128 -16.09 2.62 -7.81
CA ASP A 128 -16.49 3.02 -9.16
C ASP A 128 -17.20 1.91 -9.93
N ARG A 129 -16.74 0.66 -9.82
CA ARG A 129 -17.44 -0.48 -10.40
C ARG A 129 -18.82 -0.67 -9.77
N LEU A 130 -18.92 -0.54 -8.45
CA LEU A 130 -20.17 -0.65 -7.71
C LEU A 130 -21.16 0.43 -8.16
N SER A 131 -20.72 1.68 -8.30
CA SER A 131 -21.57 2.79 -8.76
C SER A 131 -22.14 2.60 -10.18
N LYS A 132 -21.45 1.80 -11.02
CA LYS A 132 -21.85 1.47 -12.39
C LYS A 132 -22.68 0.19 -12.49
N GLY A 133 -22.94 -0.48 -11.36
CA GLY A 133 -23.64 -1.77 -11.34
C GLY A 133 -22.82 -2.95 -11.86
N ASN A 134 -21.48 -2.80 -11.95
CA ASN A 134 -20.57 -3.82 -12.49
C ASN A 134 -19.83 -4.59 -11.38
N ALA A 135 -20.37 -4.61 -10.16
CA ALA A 135 -19.81 -5.36 -9.04
C ALA A 135 -20.58 -6.67 -8.89
N ASP A 136 -19.94 -7.79 -9.23
CA ASP A 136 -20.42 -9.13 -8.85
C ASP A 136 -20.05 -9.37 -7.39
N ASP A 137 -21.01 -9.22 -6.49
CA ASP A 137 -20.86 -9.49 -5.06
C ASP A 137 -22.17 -10.08 -4.52
N ASP A 138 -22.18 -11.38 -4.21
CA ASP A 138 -23.37 -12.11 -3.76
C ASP A 138 -23.92 -11.58 -2.41
N ASP A 139 -23.06 -10.94 -1.62
CA ASP A 139 -23.37 -10.36 -0.30
C ASP A 139 -23.88 -8.90 -0.38
N LEU A 140 -24.06 -8.33 -1.58
CA LEU A 140 -24.39 -6.92 -1.72
C LEU A 140 -25.76 -6.60 -1.11
N PRO A 141 -25.87 -5.59 -0.22
CA PRO A 141 -27.16 -5.13 0.27
C PRO A 141 -28.06 -4.65 -0.87
N GLU A 142 -29.37 -4.82 -0.70
CA GLU A 142 -30.41 -4.45 -1.69
C GLU A 142 -30.29 -2.99 -2.17
N TYR A 143 -29.79 -2.10 -1.31
CA TYR A 143 -29.53 -0.70 -1.61
C TYR A 143 -28.03 -0.40 -1.69
N SER A 144 -27.45 -0.62 -2.87
CA SER A 144 -26.03 -0.34 -3.16
C SER A 144 -25.64 1.15 -3.00
N TYR A 145 -26.59 2.07 -3.11
CA TYR A 145 -26.37 3.50 -2.91
C TYR A 145 -25.77 3.83 -1.54
N TYR A 146 -26.29 3.21 -0.47
CA TYR A 146 -25.77 3.44 0.88
C TYR A 146 -24.36 2.89 1.05
N VAL A 147 -24.05 1.78 0.37
CA VAL A 147 -22.69 1.21 0.38
C VAL A 147 -21.72 2.17 -0.29
N VAL A 148 -22.05 2.73 -1.45
CA VAL A 148 -21.20 3.73 -2.13
C VAL A 148 -20.99 4.95 -1.26
N ARG A 149 -22.05 5.47 -0.61
CA ARG A 149 -21.94 6.59 0.32
C ARG A 149 -20.95 6.29 1.46
N TYR A 150 -21.08 5.13 2.09
CA TYR A 150 -20.20 4.75 3.20
C TYR A 150 -18.78 4.42 2.76
N LEU A 151 -18.59 3.89 1.55
CA LEU A 151 -17.26 3.75 0.98
C LEU A 151 -16.59 5.12 0.87
N ASP A 152 -17.28 6.13 0.34
CA ASP A 152 -16.75 7.49 0.20
C ASP A 152 -16.46 8.16 1.56
N GLU A 153 -17.25 7.87 2.59
CA GLU A 153 -17.10 8.47 3.92
C GLU A 153 -16.01 7.81 4.78
N VAL A 154 -15.87 6.49 4.70
CA VAL A 154 -15.19 5.70 5.75
C VAL A 154 -13.82 5.19 5.31
N TYR A 155 -13.56 5.08 4.01
CA TYR A 155 -12.34 4.45 3.49
C TYR A 155 -11.04 5.11 3.97
N ARG A 156 -10.95 6.45 3.87
CA ARG A 156 -9.73 7.16 4.28
C ARG A 156 -9.46 6.98 5.77
N LYS A 157 -10.47 7.21 6.60
CA LYS A 157 -10.32 7.10 8.05
C LYS A 157 -9.91 5.69 8.46
N THR A 158 -10.58 4.67 7.92
CA THR A 158 -10.27 3.27 8.21
C THR A 158 -8.83 2.93 7.84
N LEU A 159 -8.37 3.37 6.66
CA LEU A 159 -6.99 3.12 6.23
C LEU A 159 -5.97 3.91 7.06
N LEU A 160 -6.25 5.16 7.44
CA LEU A 160 -5.38 5.95 8.31
C LEU A 160 -5.20 5.29 9.68
N ASP A 161 -6.31 4.85 10.28
CA ASP A 161 -6.31 4.21 11.60
C ASP A 161 -5.51 2.91 11.57
N ILE A 162 -5.67 2.08 10.52
CA ILE A 162 -4.94 0.81 10.38
C ILE A 162 -3.46 1.02 10.09
N PHE A 163 -3.12 1.99 9.23
CA PHE A 163 -1.74 2.30 8.89
C PHE A 163 -1.02 3.15 9.94
N GLU A 164 -1.73 3.61 10.97
CA GLU A 164 -1.25 4.59 11.97
C GLU A 164 -0.68 5.85 11.32
N PHE A 165 -1.30 6.28 10.23
CA PHE A 165 -0.89 7.47 9.50
C PHE A 165 -1.51 8.73 10.11
N PRO A 166 -0.81 9.87 10.03
CA PRO A 166 -1.39 11.15 10.43
C PRO A 166 -2.60 11.48 9.55
N ASP A 167 -3.61 12.16 10.12
CA ASP A 167 -4.88 12.51 9.46
C ASP A 167 -4.75 13.18 8.09
N LYS A 168 -3.59 13.80 7.82
CA LYS A 168 -3.28 14.51 6.57
C LYS A 168 -2.65 13.64 5.48
N ALA A 169 -2.37 12.37 5.74
CA ALA A 169 -1.67 11.49 4.77
C ALA A 169 -2.42 11.34 3.44
N PHE A 170 -3.76 11.38 3.47
CA PHE A 170 -4.63 11.21 2.29
C PHE A 170 -5.41 12.48 1.89
N SER A 171 -5.12 13.66 2.46
CA SER A 171 -5.94 14.88 2.28
C SER A 171 -5.74 15.64 0.94
N MET A 172 -5.38 14.93 -0.13
CA MET A 172 -4.98 15.43 -1.46
C MET A 172 -3.56 16.00 -1.59
N ARG A 173 -2.93 15.69 -2.73
CA ARG A 173 -1.72 16.30 -3.29
C ARG A 173 -0.37 15.91 -2.66
N TRP A 174 -0.32 15.11 -1.60
CA TRP A 174 0.97 14.59 -1.12
C TRP A 174 1.53 13.51 -2.07
N GLN A 175 0.68 12.64 -2.63
CA GLN A 175 1.08 11.67 -3.65
C GLN A 175 1.71 12.33 -4.89
N TYR A 176 1.20 13.47 -5.39
CA TYR A 176 1.85 14.16 -6.52
C TYR A 176 2.98 15.08 -6.10
N SER A 177 2.85 15.86 -5.01
CA SER A 177 3.88 16.84 -4.65
C SER A 177 5.10 16.20 -4.01
N GLU A 178 4.97 15.08 -3.29
CA GLU A 178 6.11 14.40 -2.70
C GLU A 178 6.83 13.53 -3.74
N LEU A 179 6.10 12.84 -4.64
CA LEU A 179 6.71 12.21 -5.81
C LEU A 179 7.39 13.27 -6.70
N LEU A 180 6.74 14.39 -7.03
CA LEU A 180 7.36 15.47 -7.83
C LEU A 180 8.55 16.12 -7.12
N LYS A 181 8.49 16.37 -5.80
CA LYS A 181 9.62 16.90 -5.03
C LYS A 181 10.78 15.90 -4.99
N ARG A 182 10.50 14.59 -4.87
CA ARG A 182 11.53 13.54 -4.87
C ARG A 182 12.13 13.35 -6.26
N TYR A 183 11.32 13.35 -7.33
CA TYR A 183 11.80 13.38 -8.73
C TYR A 183 12.62 14.63 -9.02
N SER A 184 12.16 15.81 -8.58
CA SER A 184 12.88 17.08 -8.73
C SER A 184 14.23 17.06 -8.00
N LYS A 185 14.28 16.51 -6.78
CA LYS A 185 15.52 16.34 -6.01
C LYS A 185 16.47 15.33 -6.67
N ALA A 186 15.96 14.20 -7.15
CA ALA A 186 16.76 13.20 -7.85
C ALA A 186 17.33 13.73 -9.16
N LEU A 187 16.52 14.43 -9.97
CA LEU A 187 16.96 15.10 -11.20
C LEU A 187 17.99 16.20 -10.92
N SER A 188 17.78 17.00 -9.86
CA SER A 188 18.75 18.02 -9.46
C SER A 188 20.08 17.38 -9.09
N ASN A 189 20.08 16.30 -8.30
CA ASN A 189 21.30 15.61 -7.90
C ASN A 189 22.04 14.99 -9.10
N ILE A 190 21.31 14.41 -10.06
CA ILE A 190 21.88 13.87 -11.30
C ILE A 190 22.47 14.98 -12.16
N SER A 191 21.77 16.11 -12.30
CA SER A 191 22.24 17.28 -13.05
C SER A 191 23.52 17.86 -12.44
N THR A 192 23.55 18.06 -11.12
CA THR A 192 24.73 18.54 -10.40
C THR A 192 25.90 17.56 -10.55
N SER A 193 25.64 16.24 -10.47
CA SER A 193 26.68 15.22 -10.64
C SER A 193 27.24 15.20 -12.07
N LEU A 194 26.38 15.29 -13.09
CA LEU A 194 26.78 15.38 -14.50
C LEU A 194 27.56 16.66 -14.81
N GLN A 195 27.14 17.81 -14.26
CA GLN A 195 27.89 19.06 -14.40
C GLN A 195 29.26 18.98 -13.75
N SER A 196 29.35 18.34 -12.57
CA SER A 196 30.62 18.12 -11.87
C SER A 196 31.57 17.25 -12.70
N VAL A 197 31.07 16.16 -13.28
CA VAL A 197 31.84 15.28 -14.18
C VAL A 197 32.25 16.02 -15.46
N MET A 198 31.35 16.78 -16.08
CA MET A 198 31.67 17.59 -17.26
C MET A 198 32.73 18.65 -16.97
N MET A 199 32.70 19.30 -15.79
CA MET A 199 33.73 20.25 -15.39
C MET A 199 35.08 19.57 -15.16
N LEU A 200 35.11 18.40 -14.52
CA LEU A 200 36.31 17.58 -14.38
C LEU A 200 36.89 17.17 -15.75
N VAL A 201 36.06 16.67 -16.66
CA VAL A 201 36.53 16.28 -18.01
C VAL A 201 37.06 17.49 -18.78
N LYS A 202 36.45 18.67 -18.63
CA LYS A 202 36.96 19.91 -19.24
C LYS A 202 38.29 20.37 -18.62
N SER A 203 38.50 20.19 -17.32
CA SER A 203 39.74 20.57 -16.65
C SER A 203 40.91 19.61 -16.93
N TYR A 204 40.63 18.34 -17.22
CA TYR A 204 41.64 17.36 -17.64
C TYR A 204 41.95 17.40 -19.15
N GLY A 205 41.10 18.05 -19.95
CA GLY A 205 41.26 18.23 -21.39
C GLY A 205 41.86 19.59 -21.81
N SER A 206 42.35 20.39 -20.86
CA SER A 206 43.15 21.62 -21.11
C SER A 206 44.59 21.43 -20.66
#